data_AF-A0A060CBZ2-F1
#
_entry.id   AF-A0A060CBZ2-F1
#
_cell.length_a   1.000
_cell.length_b   1.000
_cell.length_c   1.000
_cell.angle_alpha   90.00
_cell.angle_beta   90.00
_cell.angle_gamma   90.00
#
_symmetry.space_group_name_H-M   'P 1'
#
loop_
_entity.id
_entity.type
_entity.pdbx_description
1 polymer ?
#
loop_
_entity_poly.entity_id
_entity_poly.type
_entity_poly.pdbx_seq_one_letter_code
_entity_poly.pdbx_strand_id
1 'polypeptide(L)'
;MIIDCNMNLPLLYWASEQTGDLRFARAAYEHVRQAARYLIREDASTYHTYYMDIVTGEPRYGNTQQGYADDSCWSRGQAWGIYGFTLSYLYTGDRELLELAKRLANYFLNRLPEDGVCH
;
A
#
# COMPACT_ATOMS: atom_id res chain seq x y z
N MET A 1 -3.85 9.51 -3.23
CA MET A 1 -3.56 8.07 -3.35
C MET A 1 -4.36 7.32 -2.29
N ILE A 2 -4.81 6.10 -2.58
CA ILE A 2 -5.56 5.24 -1.64
C ILE A 2 -4.82 3.91 -1.56
N ILE A 3 -4.73 3.30 -0.37
CA ILE A 3 -3.95 2.07 -0.13
C ILE A 3 -4.44 0.87 -0.96
N ASP A 4 -5.72 0.83 -1.32
CA ASP A 4 -6.30 -0.20 -2.19
C ASP A 4 -5.74 -0.17 -3.62
N CYS A 5 -5.15 0.95 -4.06
CA CYS A 5 -4.56 1.08 -5.37
C CYS A 5 -3.41 0.10 -5.57
N ASN A 6 -2.73 -0.30 -4.48
CA ASN A 6 -1.71 -1.36 -4.51
C ASN A 6 -2.26 -2.70 -5.03
N MET A 7 -3.56 -2.99 -4.84
CA MET A 7 -4.21 -4.19 -5.37
C MET A 7 -4.52 -4.10 -6.87
N ASN A 8 -4.50 -2.89 -7.44
CA ASN A 8 -4.74 -2.65 -8.86
C ASN A 8 -3.44 -2.68 -9.70
N LEU A 9 -2.27 -2.54 -9.06
CA LEU A 9 -0.97 -2.53 -9.75
C LEU A 9 -0.63 -3.81 -10.52
N PRO A 10 -1.01 -5.03 -10.06
CA PRO A 10 -0.84 -6.26 -10.85
C PRO A 10 -1.37 -6.18 -12.28
N LEU A 11 -2.47 -5.45 -12.51
CA LEU A 11 -3.01 -5.24 -13.85
C LEU A 11 -2.02 -4.52 -14.77
N LEU A 12 -1.31 -3.53 -14.25
CA LEU A 12 -0.32 -2.76 -15.00
C LEU A 12 0.98 -3.56 -15.21
N TYR A 13 1.44 -4.30 -14.20
CA TYR A 13 2.59 -5.19 -14.38
C TYR A 13 2.31 -6.25 -15.45
N TRP A 14 1.16 -6.92 -15.35
CA TRP A 14 0.69 -7.88 -16.36
C TRP A 14 0.59 -7.25 -17.76
N ALA A 15 0.07 -6.02 -17.88
CA ALA A 15 -0.03 -5.34 -19.18
C ALA A 15 1.35 -5.15 -19.83
N SER A 16 2.39 -4.82 -19.06
CA SER A 16 3.76 -4.77 -19.58
C SER A 16 4.27 -6.14 -20.03
N GLU A 17 3.97 -7.22 -19.28
CA GLU A 17 4.36 -8.58 -19.68
C GLU A 17 3.69 -9.02 -20.99
N GLN A 18 2.42 -8.65 -21.20
CA GLN A 18 1.69 -9.03 -22.42
C GLN A 18 2.08 -8.21 -23.65
N THR A 19 2.36 -6.93 -23.46
CA THR A 19 2.53 -5.99 -24.58
C THR A 19 3.99 -5.69 -24.89
N GLY A 20 4.91 -5.96 -23.94
CA GLY A 20 6.28 -5.46 -23.98
C GLY A 20 6.43 -3.97 -23.69
N ASP A 21 5.33 -3.23 -23.50
CA ASP A 21 5.37 -1.80 -23.18
C ASP A 21 5.67 -1.59 -21.69
N LEU A 22 6.92 -1.23 -21.38
CA LEU A 22 7.41 -1.03 -20.01
C LEU A 22 6.80 0.18 -19.29
N ARG A 23 6.03 1.04 -19.97
CA ARG A 23 5.41 2.21 -19.32
C ARG A 23 4.43 1.81 -18.22
N PHE A 24 3.71 0.69 -18.37
CA PHE A 24 2.75 0.23 -17.36
C PHE A 24 3.47 -0.24 -16.09
N ALA A 25 4.48 -1.10 -16.21
CA ALA A 25 5.29 -1.56 -15.08
C ALA A 25 6.02 -0.40 -14.39
N ARG A 26 6.55 0.57 -15.15
CA ARG A 26 7.18 1.76 -14.57
C ARG A 26 6.17 2.58 -13.75
N ALA A 27 4.98 2.83 -14.28
CA ALA A 27 3.95 3.57 -13.57
C ALA A 27 3.52 2.85 -12.27
N ALA A 28 3.36 1.53 -12.33
CA ALA A 28 3.04 0.71 -11.17
C ALA A 28 4.13 0.73 -10.10
N TYR A 29 5.39 0.60 -10.52
CA TYR A 29 6.53 0.62 -9.61
C TYR A 29 6.73 1.98 -8.94
N GLU A 30 6.62 3.08 -9.69
CA GLU A 30 6.66 4.41 -9.09
C GLU A 30 5.50 4.62 -8.10
N HIS A 31 4.29 4.15 -8.43
CA HIS A 31 3.17 4.22 -7.51
C HIS A 31 3.42 3.48 -6.20
N VAL A 32 3.86 2.21 -6.26
CA VAL A 32 4.05 1.40 -5.04
C VAL A 32 5.13 1.98 -4.14
N ARG A 33 6.18 2.60 -4.70
CA ARG A 33 7.22 3.27 -3.92
C ARG A 33 6.70 4.52 -3.21
N GLN A 34 5.87 5.32 -3.87
CA GLN A 34 5.23 6.48 -3.25
C GLN A 34 4.23 6.05 -2.18
N ALA A 35 3.48 4.97 -2.42
CA ALA A 35 2.58 4.37 -1.43
C ALA A 35 3.35 3.91 -0.19
N ALA A 36 4.46 3.19 -0.36
CA ALA A 36 5.34 2.76 0.72
C ALA A 36 5.87 3.94 1.55
N ARG A 37 6.19 5.06 0.89
CA ARG A 37 6.73 6.26 1.53
C ARG A 37 5.70 7.07 2.32
N TYR A 38 4.49 7.22 1.80
CA TYR A 38 3.53 8.18 2.34
C TYR A 38 2.31 7.56 3.01
N LEU A 39 1.87 6.38 2.59
CA LEU A 39 0.70 5.73 3.20
C LEU A 39 1.05 4.95 4.47
N ILE A 40 2.34 4.70 4.73
CA ILE A 40 2.80 3.91 5.87
C ILE A 40 3.33 4.82 6.97
N ARG A 41 2.80 4.67 8.18
CA ARG A 41 3.25 5.40 9.37
C ARG A 41 4.49 4.73 9.98
N GLU A 42 5.19 5.45 10.84
CA GLU A 42 6.41 4.96 11.49
C GLU A 42 6.18 3.66 12.29
N ASP A 43 5.01 3.53 12.92
CA ASP A 43 4.60 2.36 13.70
C ASP A 43 4.12 1.16 12.87
N ALA A 44 4.19 1.25 11.53
CA ALA A 44 3.69 0.27 10.57
C ALA A 44 2.15 0.14 10.49
N SER A 45 1.40 1.12 11.00
CA SER A 45 0.01 1.30 10.62
C SER A 45 -0.12 2.00 9.25
N THR A 46 -1.26 1.83 8.58
CA THR A 46 -1.54 2.49 7.29
C THR A 46 -2.50 3.66 7.43
N TYR A 47 -2.22 4.77 6.75
CA TYR A 47 -3.27 5.70 6.34
C TYR A 47 -4.17 5.01 5.30
N HIS A 48 -5.46 5.37 5.26
CA HIS A 48 -6.34 4.93 4.19
C HIS A 48 -6.05 5.71 2.90
N THR A 49 -6.01 7.04 2.99
CA THR A 49 -5.76 7.92 1.85
C THR A 49 -4.63 8.91 2.16
N TYR A 50 -3.96 9.38 1.11
CA TYR A 50 -2.93 10.42 1.19
C TYR A 50 -3.11 11.44 0.08
N TYR A 51 -3.08 12.72 0.45
CA TYR A 51 -3.25 13.85 -0.45
C TYR A 51 -1.89 14.37 -0.93
N MET A 52 -1.79 14.63 -2.23
CA MET A 52 -0.64 15.21 -2.90
C MET A 52 -1.04 16.54 -3.53
N ASP A 53 -0.12 17.48 -3.66
CA ASP A 53 -0.32 18.66 -4.48
C ASP A 53 -0.31 18.29 -5.97
N ILE A 54 -1.34 18.71 -6.72
CA ILE A 54 -1.49 18.32 -8.13
C ILE A 54 -0.58 19.10 -9.09
N VAL A 55 -0.01 20.22 -8.64
CA VAL A 55 0.88 21.07 -9.44
C VAL A 55 2.33 20.68 -9.17
N THR A 56 2.71 20.55 -7.89
CA THR A 56 4.10 20.29 -7.51
C THR A 56 4.40 18.80 -7.30
N GLY A 57 3.40 17.98 -7.00
CA GLY A 57 3.58 16.58 -6.62
C GLY A 57 4.04 16.39 -5.16
N GLU A 58 4.10 17.45 -4.36
CA GLU A 58 4.55 17.36 -2.97
C GLU A 58 3.50 16.69 -2.05
N PRO A 59 3.93 15.91 -1.04
CA PRO A 59 3.03 15.30 -0.07
C PRO A 59 2.36 16.36 0.81
N ARG A 60 1.07 16.18 1.11
CA ARG A 60 0.30 17.11 1.96
C ARG A 60 -0.05 16.51 3.31
N TYR A 61 -0.96 15.53 3.33
CA TYR A 61 -1.41 14.90 4.58
C TYR A 61 -2.11 13.57 4.31
N GLY A 62 -2.07 12.68 5.31
CA GLY A 62 -2.86 11.46 5.36
C GLY A 62 -4.26 11.70 5.95
N ASN A 63 -5.24 10.90 5.54
CA ASN A 63 -6.63 11.02 5.98
C ASN A 63 -7.33 9.64 5.92
N THR A 64 -8.56 9.57 6.43
CA THR A 64 -9.44 8.41 6.26
C THR A 64 -10.82 8.79 5.73
N GLN A 65 -11.35 7.93 4.86
CA GLN A 65 -12.73 8.03 4.37
C GLN A 65 -13.65 6.91 4.91
N GLN A 66 -13.06 5.90 5.57
CA GLN A 66 -13.76 4.67 5.97
C GLN A 66 -13.31 4.11 7.33
N GLY A 67 -12.17 4.58 7.85
CA GLY A 67 -11.72 4.25 9.21
C GLY A 67 -12.46 5.09 10.25
N TYR A 68 -12.33 4.68 11.51
CA TYR A 68 -12.99 5.34 12.64
C TYR A 68 -12.52 6.80 12.83
N ALA A 69 -11.21 7.04 12.69
CA ALA A 69 -10.56 8.35 12.78
C ALA A 69 -9.35 8.43 11.84
N ASP A 70 -8.86 9.64 11.52
CA ASP A 70 -7.73 9.85 10.61
C ASP A 70 -6.41 9.19 11.08
N ASP A 71 -6.25 9.07 12.40
CA ASP A 71 -5.13 8.40 13.07
C ASP A 71 -5.42 6.93 13.43
N SER A 72 -6.64 6.45 13.17
CA SER A 72 -6.96 5.03 13.31
C SER A 72 -6.30 4.19 12.20
N CYS A 73 -6.23 2.88 12.44
CA CYS A 73 -5.78 1.91 11.46
C CYS A 73 -6.95 1.03 11.01
N TRP A 74 -7.51 1.35 9.85
CA TRP A 74 -8.58 0.56 9.26
C TRP A 74 -8.07 -0.81 8.83
N SER A 75 -8.62 -1.89 9.40
CA SER A 75 -8.14 -3.26 9.24
C SER A 75 -8.02 -3.72 7.79
N ARG A 76 -9.03 -3.41 6.95
CA ARG A 76 -8.98 -3.74 5.53
C ARG A 76 -7.93 -2.91 4.77
N GLY A 77 -7.68 -1.67 5.18
CA GLY A 77 -6.60 -0.84 4.64
C GLY A 77 -5.23 -1.45 4.96
N GLN A 78 -5.04 -1.91 6.19
CA GLN A 78 -3.83 -2.63 6.61
C GLN A 78 -3.66 -3.92 5.79
N ALA A 79 -4.74 -4.69 5.57
CA ALA A 79 -4.72 -5.89 4.76
C ALA A 79 -4.33 -5.61 3.30
N TRP A 80 -4.81 -4.51 2.71
CA TRP A 80 -4.39 -4.05 1.37
C TRP A 80 -2.92 -3.66 1.32
N GLY A 81 -2.38 -3.07 2.39
CA GLY A 81 -0.94 -2.86 2.52
C GLY A 81 -0.18 -4.19 2.48
N ILE A 82 -0.54 -5.13 3.35
CA ILE A 82 0.12 -6.45 3.46
C ILE A 82 0.13 -7.17 2.09
N TYR A 83 -1.03 -7.29 1.47
CA TYR A 83 -1.15 -8.05 0.22
C TYR A 83 -0.58 -7.26 -0.97
N GLY A 84 -0.93 -5.98 -1.11
CA GLY A 84 -0.52 -5.16 -2.25
C GLY A 84 0.99 -5.00 -2.39
N PHE A 85 1.73 -4.80 -1.28
CA PHE A 85 3.20 -4.76 -1.34
C PHE A 85 3.80 -6.14 -1.67
N THR A 86 3.22 -7.22 -1.13
CA THR A 86 3.64 -8.59 -1.46
C THR A 86 3.45 -8.90 -2.94
N LEU A 87 2.31 -8.49 -3.52
CA LEU A 87 2.05 -8.65 -4.95
C LEU A 87 3.07 -7.90 -5.79
N SER A 88 3.37 -6.64 -5.44
CA SER A 88 4.39 -5.88 -6.17
C SER A 88 5.78 -6.50 -6.06
N TYR A 89 6.16 -7.04 -4.89
CA TYR A 89 7.40 -7.80 -4.73
C TYR A 89 7.48 -8.99 -5.71
N LEU A 90 6.38 -9.73 -5.91
CA LEU A 90 6.37 -10.88 -6.83
C LEU A 90 6.66 -10.46 -8.28
N TYR A 91 6.23 -9.27 -8.70
CA TYR A 91 6.50 -8.74 -10.04
C TYR A 91 7.88 -8.08 -10.16
N THR A 92 8.39 -7.42 -9.12
CA THR A 92 9.60 -6.60 -9.21
C THR A 92 10.86 -7.22 -8.63
N GLY A 93 10.71 -8.21 -7.73
CA GLY A 93 11.80 -8.75 -6.93
C GLY A 93 12.34 -7.80 -5.85
N ASP A 94 11.72 -6.63 -5.66
CA ASP A 94 12.17 -5.62 -4.69
C ASP A 94 11.94 -6.07 -3.25
N ARG A 95 13.03 -6.47 -2.58
CA ARG A 95 13.00 -7.00 -1.22
C ARG A 95 12.56 -5.98 -0.18
N GLU A 96 12.66 -4.67 -0.44
CA GLU A 96 12.17 -3.64 0.48
C GLU A 96 10.65 -3.74 0.63
N LEU A 97 9.92 -4.06 -0.45
CA LEU A 97 8.47 -4.25 -0.43
C LEU A 97 8.07 -5.47 0.41
N LEU A 98 8.84 -6.56 0.34
CA LEU A 98 8.61 -7.75 1.16
C LEU A 98 8.86 -7.48 2.65
N GLU A 99 9.96 -6.81 2.99
CA GLU A 99 10.24 -6.44 4.38
C GLU A 99 9.20 -5.47 4.94
N LEU A 100 8.71 -4.54 4.11
CA LEU A 100 7.58 -3.68 4.46
C LEU A 100 6.31 -4.49 4.73
N ALA A 101 5.93 -5.41 3.84
CA ALA A 101 4.76 -6.27 4.01
C ALA A 101 4.82 -7.08 5.32
N LYS A 102 6.00 -7.61 5.68
CA LYS A 102 6.22 -8.30 6.96
C LYS A 102 6.00 -7.39 8.17
N ARG A 103 6.47 -6.14 8.13
CA ARG A 103 6.23 -5.15 9.20
C ARG A 103 4.74 -4.86 9.36
N LEU A 104 4.02 -4.68 8.25
CA LEU A 104 2.57 -4.45 8.26
C LEU A 104 1.81 -5.68 8.81
N ALA A 105 2.25 -6.89 8.45
CA ALA A 105 1.67 -8.13 8.95
C ALA A 105 1.89 -8.27 10.45
N ASN A 106 3.09 -8.00 10.96
CA ASN A 106 3.36 -8.00 12.41
C ASN A 106 2.48 -7.00 13.16
N TYR A 107 2.29 -5.79 12.62
CA TYR A 107 1.38 -4.79 13.20
C TYR A 107 -0.05 -5.33 13.31
N PHE A 108 -0.55 -5.96 12.24
CA PHE A 108 -1.91 -6.50 12.14
C PHE A 108 -2.12 -7.69 13.08
N LEU A 109 -1.23 -8.69 13.04
CA LEU A 109 -1.32 -9.90 13.86
C LEU A 109 -1.28 -9.60 15.36
N ASN A 110 -0.45 -8.62 15.78
CA ASN A 110 -0.35 -8.20 17.18
C ASN A 110 -1.59 -7.46 17.71
N ARG A 111 -2.58 -7.18 16.86
CA ARG A 111 -3.81 -6.43 17.19
C ARG A 111 -5.09 -7.21 16.91
N LEU A 112 -4.97 -8.49 16.58
CA LEU A 112 -6.14 -9.36 16.42
C LEU A 112 -6.80 -9.62 17.79
N PRO A 113 -8.13 -9.70 17.85
CA PRO A 113 -8.85 -10.19 19.02
C PRO A 113 -8.62 -11.70 19.22
N GLU A 114 -9.14 -12.24 20.33
CA GLU A 114 -8.93 -13.63 20.75
C GLU A 114 -9.41 -14.66 19.70
N ASP A 115 -10.45 -14.34 18.93
CA ASP A 115 -10.97 -15.21 17.88
C ASP A 115 -10.16 -15.16 16.56
N GLY A 116 -9.15 -14.29 16.49
CA GLY A 116 -8.27 -14.13 15.33
C GLY A 116 -8.90 -13.36 14.16
N VAL A 117 -10.07 -12.74 14.32
CA VAL A 117 -10.77 -12.01 13.24
C VAL A 117 -10.73 -10.51 13.48
N CYS A 118 -10.09 -9.74 12.60
CA CYS A 118 -9.98 -8.29 12.74
C CYS A 118 -11.34 -7.56 12.68
N HIS A 119 -11.42 -6.40 13.35
CA HIS A 119 -12.57 -5.47 13.30
C HIS A 119 -12.41 -4.38 12.24
#